data_AF-A0A969TMS7-F1
#
_entry.id   AF-A0A969TMS7-F1
#
_cell.length_a   1.000
_cell.length_b   1.000
_cell.length_c   1.000
_cell.angle_alpha   90.00
_cell.angle_beta   90.00
_cell.angle_gamma   90.00
#
_symmetry.space_group_name_H-M   'P 1'
#
loop_
_entity.id
_entity.type
_entity.pdbx_description
1 polymer ?
#
loop_
_entity_poly.entity_id
_entity_poly.type
_entity_poly.pdbx_seq_one_letter_code
_entity_poly.pdbx_strand_id
1 'polypeptide(L)'
;MLSLERKNATKTHMGMKEALAQRLEYLGWSDYKLTQEVCKLRGEPDAFRRYYSSIRSAVENPEKTQLQTIAEIIQVMDGDLSIRWRNIEEVKL
;
A
#
# COMPACT_ATOMS: atom_id res chain seq x y z
N MET A 1 35.11 -16.33 22.56
CA MET A 1 34.32 -15.09 22.63
C MET A 1 34.25 -14.51 21.21
N LEU A 2 33.42 -15.13 20.38
CA LEU A 2 33.30 -14.89 18.95
C LEU A 2 31.82 -14.93 18.59
N SER A 3 31.49 -14.26 17.50
CA SER A 3 30.15 -14.11 16.93
C SER A 3 29.31 -12.98 17.53
N LEU A 4 29.78 -11.76 17.26
CA LEU A 4 28.89 -10.65 16.94
C LEU A 4 28.23 -10.90 15.57
N GLU A 5 27.58 -12.06 15.37
CA GLU A 5 26.63 -12.25 14.28
C GLU A 5 25.37 -11.47 14.63
N ARG A 6 25.46 -10.14 14.49
CA ARG A 6 24.31 -9.36 14.10
C ARG A 6 23.85 -10.01 12.80
N LYS A 7 22.84 -10.88 12.92
CA LYS A 7 22.06 -11.37 11.79
C LYS A 7 21.69 -10.13 10.99
N ASN A 8 22.40 -9.90 9.90
CA ASN A 8 21.92 -9.10 8.80
C ASN A 8 20.62 -9.78 8.39
N ALA A 9 19.51 -9.33 8.98
CA ALA A 9 18.19 -9.61 8.43
C ALA A 9 18.25 -9.00 7.04
N THR A 10 18.52 -9.86 6.06
CA THR A 10 18.46 -9.56 4.64
C THR A 10 17.13 -8.87 4.46
N LYS A 11 17.17 -7.56 4.26
CA LYS A 11 15.98 -6.73 4.08
C LYS A 11 15.45 -7.11 2.71
N THR A 12 14.66 -8.17 2.65
CA THR A 12 14.05 -8.63 1.41
C THR A 12 13.23 -7.46 0.89
N HIS A 13 13.65 -6.89 -0.25
CA HIS A 13 12.89 -5.86 -0.91
C HIS A 13 11.59 -6.50 -1.41
N MET A 14 10.54 -6.38 -0.60
CA MET A 14 9.20 -6.79 -0.98
C MET A 14 8.66 -5.77 -1.99
N GLY A 15 8.20 -6.25 -3.14
CA GLY A 15 7.53 -5.41 -4.13
C GLY A 15 6.20 -4.89 -3.59
N MET A 16 5.70 -3.80 -4.18
CA MET A 16 4.46 -3.16 -3.72
C MET A 16 3.26 -4.11 -3.83
N LYS A 17 3.19 -4.91 -4.91
CA LYS A 17 2.13 -5.89 -5.12
C LYS A 17 2.11 -6.93 -3.99
N GLU A 18 3.27 -7.50 -3.68
CA GLU A 18 3.41 -8.52 -2.63
C GLU A 18 3.06 -7.92 -1.26
N ALA A 19 3.46 -6.68 -0.99
CA ALA A 19 3.13 -5.99 0.26
C ALA A 19 1.62 -5.75 0.42
N LEU A 20 0.95 -5.29 -0.64
CA LEU A 20 -0.51 -5.08 -0.62
C LEU A 20 -1.25 -6.42 -0.46
N ALA A 21 -0.83 -7.47 -1.17
CA ALA A 21 -1.44 -8.79 -1.08
C ALA A 21 -1.30 -9.40 0.32
N GLN A 22 -0.10 -9.36 0.92
CA GLN A 22 0.12 -9.83 2.28
C GLN A 22 -0.69 -9.04 3.31
N ARG A 23 -0.84 -7.72 3.11
CA ARG A 23 -1.65 -6.90 4.00
C ARG A 23 -3.13 -7.26 3.92
N LEU A 24 -3.67 -7.48 2.72
CA LEU A 24 -5.05 -7.94 2.54
C LEU A 24 -5.29 -9.30 3.20
N GLU A 25 -4.35 -10.23 3.04
CA GLU A 25 -4.41 -11.55 3.68
C GLU A 25 -4.41 -11.42 5.21
N TYR A 26 -3.51 -10.60 5.77
CA TYR A 26 -3.45 -10.33 7.21
C TYR A 26 -4.76 -9.74 7.76
N LEU A 27 -5.40 -8.85 7.01
CA LEU A 27 -6.70 -8.27 7.38
C LEU A 27 -7.89 -9.22 7.15
N GLY A 28 -7.70 -10.32 6.43
CA GLY A 28 -8.78 -11.19 5.97
C GLY A 28 -9.74 -10.49 5.00
N TRP A 29 -9.25 -9.52 4.23
CA TRP A 29 -10.06 -8.71 3.33
C TRP A 29 -10.02 -9.25 1.90
N SER A 30 -11.17 -9.23 1.23
CA SER A 30 -11.28 -9.40 -0.21
C SER A 30 -11.21 -8.06 -0.93
N ASP A 31 -10.98 -8.07 -2.25
CA ASP A 31 -11.07 -6.88 -3.10
C ASP A 31 -12.42 -6.17 -2.95
N TYR A 32 -13.48 -6.93 -2.68
CA TYR A 32 -14.81 -6.40 -2.40
C TYR A 32 -14.80 -5.52 -1.15
N LYS A 33 -14.30 -6.06 -0.03
CA LYS A 33 -14.21 -5.34 1.24
C LYS A 33 -13.29 -4.12 1.12
N LEU A 34 -12.13 -4.28 0.49
CA LEU A 34 -11.21 -3.17 0.21
C LEU A 34 -11.91 -2.04 -0.56
N THR A 35 -12.63 -2.38 -1.63
CA THR A 35 -13.37 -1.39 -2.44
C THR A 35 -14.40 -0.64 -1.60
N GLN A 36 -15.12 -1.33 -0.70
CA GLN A 36 -16.08 -0.68 0.20
C GLN A 36 -15.40 0.33 1.13
N GLU A 37 -14.26 -0.02 1.71
CA GLU A 37 -13.53 0.90 2.60
C GLU A 37 -12.97 2.10 1.83
N VAL A 38 -12.48 1.91 0.60
CA VAL A 38 -12.06 3.03 -0.26
C VAL A 38 -13.25 3.94 -0.61
N CYS A 39 -14.42 3.36 -0.92
CA CYS A 39 -15.64 4.14 -1.18
C CYS A 39 -16.04 5.00 0.03
N LYS A 40 -15.95 4.44 1.24
CA LYS A 40 -16.20 5.19 2.48
C LYS A 40 -15.18 6.31 2.70
N LEU A 41 -13.89 6.03 2.48
CA LEU A 41 -12.84 7.05 2.58
C LEU A 41 -13.10 8.23 1.64
N ARG A 42 -13.58 7.95 0.42
CA ARG A 42 -13.94 8.97 -0.58
C ARG A 42 -15.26 9.69 -0.31
N GLY A 43 -16.03 9.29 0.70
CA GLY A 43 -17.36 9.83 0.96
C GLY A 43 -18.43 9.40 -0.06
N GLU A 44 -18.18 8.32 -0.81
CA GLU A 44 -19.06 7.79 -1.86
C GLU A 44 -19.42 6.31 -1.63
N PRO A 45 -20.11 5.94 -0.53
CA PRO A 45 -20.33 4.54 -0.15
C PRO A 45 -21.07 3.70 -1.22
N ASP A 46 -21.91 4.32 -2.03
CA ASP A 46 -22.71 3.64 -3.08
C ASP A 46 -21.96 3.48 -4.41
N ALA A 47 -20.75 4.04 -4.54
CA ALA A 47 -19.97 4.01 -5.78
C ALA A 47 -19.18 2.71 -6.00
N PHE A 48 -19.47 1.65 -5.24
CA PHE A 48 -18.79 0.34 -5.33
C PHE A 48 -18.64 -0.15 -6.77
N ARG A 49 -19.74 -0.15 -7.54
CA ARG A 49 -19.75 -0.63 -8.94
C ARG A 49 -18.86 0.20 -9.86
N ARG A 50 -18.66 1.48 -9.54
CA ARG A 50 -17.79 2.39 -10.28
C ARG A 50 -16.31 2.07 -10.05
N TYR A 51 -15.94 1.68 -8.83
CA TYR A 51 -14.54 1.57 -8.43
C TYR A 51 -14.00 0.14 -8.37
N TYR A 52 -14.85 -0.89 -8.24
CA TYR A 52 -14.40 -2.27 -8.02
C TYR A 52 -13.31 -2.76 -8.99
N SER A 53 -13.52 -2.58 -10.31
CA SER A 53 -12.54 -3.00 -11.31
C SER A 53 -11.22 -2.25 -11.19
N SER A 54 -11.28 -0.94 -10.91
CA SER A 54 -10.08 -0.10 -10.77
C SER A 54 -9.29 -0.40 -9.49
N ILE A 55 -9.98 -0.65 -8.37
CA ILE A 55 -9.33 -0.98 -7.09
C ILE A 55 -8.69 -2.37 -7.16
N ARG A 56 -9.41 -3.35 -7.72
CA ARG A 56 -8.82 -4.67 -7.98
C ARG A 56 -7.58 -4.57 -8.87
N SER A 57 -7.67 -3.82 -9.97
CA SER A 57 -6.53 -3.62 -10.87
C SER A 57 -5.35 -2.93 -10.17
N ALA A 58 -5.62 -2.00 -9.26
CA ALA A 58 -4.61 -1.31 -8.46
C ALA A 58 -3.85 -2.25 -7.52
N VAL A 59 -4.52 -3.23 -6.91
CA VAL A 59 -3.86 -4.27 -6.10
C VAL A 59 -3.05 -5.23 -6.97
N GLU A 60 -3.58 -5.63 -8.14
CA GLU A 60 -2.91 -6.58 -9.03
C GLU A 60 -1.69 -5.97 -9.75
N ASN A 61 -1.73 -4.66 -10.05
CA ASN A 61 -0.75 -3.92 -10.85
C ASN A 61 -0.49 -2.51 -10.28
N PRO A 62 0.03 -2.38 -9.05
CA PRO A 62 0.13 -1.08 -8.38
C PRO A 62 1.08 -0.10 -9.08
N GLU A 63 2.13 -0.59 -9.73
CA GLU A 63 3.10 0.20 -10.49
C GLU A 63 2.48 0.97 -11.69
N LYS A 64 1.31 0.53 -12.18
CA LYS A 64 0.59 1.15 -13.31
C LYS A 64 -0.56 2.05 -12.86
N THR A 65 -0.73 2.21 -11.55
CA THR A 65 -1.85 2.93 -10.96
C THR A 65 -1.43 4.32 -10.52
N GLN A 66 -2.38 5.26 -10.53
CA GLN A 66 -2.15 6.59 -9.96
C GLN A 66 -1.73 6.49 -8.48
N LEU A 67 -0.69 7.24 -8.11
CA LEU A 67 -0.16 7.25 -6.74
C LEU A 67 -1.23 7.55 -5.69
N GLN A 68 -2.17 8.45 -6.00
CA GLN A 68 -3.29 8.79 -5.12
C GLN A 68 -4.14 7.57 -4.75
N THR A 69 -4.52 6.76 -5.74
CA THR A 69 -5.31 5.53 -5.50
C THR A 69 -4.52 4.53 -4.64
N ILE A 70 -3.21 4.41 -4.85
CA ILE A 70 -2.36 3.57 -4.02
C ILE A 70 -2.27 4.09 -2.58
N ALA A 71 -2.12 5.40 -2.40
CA ALA A 71 -2.11 6.03 -1.09
C ALA A 71 -3.43 5.79 -0.33
N GLU A 72 -4.57 5.94 -1.01
CA GLU A 72 -5.89 5.65 -0.43
C GLU A 72 -6.05 4.18 -0.03
N ILE A 73 -5.61 3.24 -0.89
CA ILE A 73 -5.62 1.81 -0.60
C ILE A 73 -4.76 1.51 0.65
N ILE A 74 -3.57 2.10 0.74
CA ILE A 74 -2.68 1.94 1.89
C ILE A 74 -3.33 2.54 3.15
N GLN A 75 -3.94 3.71 3.05
CA GLN A 75 -4.60 4.40 4.16
C GLN A 75 -5.76 3.60 4.73
N VAL A 76 -6.66 3.05 3.89
CA VAL A 76 -7.78 2.24 4.39
C VAL A 76 -7.35 0.91 5.01
N MET A 77 -6.11 0.48 4.76
CA MET A 77 -5.49 -0.69 5.40
C MET A 77 -4.64 -0.31 6.63
N ASP A 78 -4.84 0.89 7.18
CA ASP A 78 -4.10 1.47 8.31
C ASP A 78 -2.59 1.51 8.07
N GLY A 79 -2.18 1.86 6.85
CA GLY A 79 -0.79 2.06 6.48
C GLY A 79 -0.49 3.50 6.08
N ASP A 80 0.80 3.81 6.00
CA ASP A 80 1.32 5.10 5.53
C ASP A 80 2.23 4.91 4.31
N LEU A 81 2.08 5.80 3.32
CA LEU A 81 2.95 5.84 2.15
C LEU A 81 4.01 6.92 2.32
N SER A 82 5.28 6.52 2.43
CA SER A 82 6.42 7.44 2.56
C SER A 82 7.26 7.50 1.30
N ILE A 83 7.63 8.70 0.88
CA ILE A 83 8.61 8.94 -0.17
C ILE A 83 9.95 9.30 0.48
N ARG A 84 11.05 8.64 0.07
CA ARG A 84 12.39 8.88 0.62
C ARG A 84 13.38 9.23 -0.46
N TRP A 85 13.84 10.48 -0.45
CA TRP A 85 14.91 10.95 -1.30
C TRP A 85 16.26 10.81 -0.60
N ARG A 86 17.25 10.25 -1.29
CA ARG A 86 18.60 10.05 -0.71
C ARG A 86 19.50 11.28 -0.84
N ASN A 87 19.18 12.21 -1.74
CA ASN A 87 20.05 13.32 -2.16
C ASN A 87 19.31 14.68 -2.31
N ILE A 88 18.40 15.03 -1.40
CA ILE A 88 17.87 16.41 -1.36
C ILE A 88 18.41 17.05 -0.09
N GLU A 89 19.32 18.02 -0.24
CA GLU A 89 19.66 18.93 0.85
C GLU A 89 18.39 19.64 1.30
N GLU A 90 18.16 19.63 2.61
CA GLU A 90 17.02 20.22 3.28
C GLU A 90 16.89 21.71 2.90
N VAL A 91 15.98 22.06 1.98
CA VAL A 91 15.63 23.47 1.74
C VAL A 91 14.64 23.88 2.83
N LYS A 92 15.16 24.56 3.86
CA LYS A 92 14.32 25.30 4.82
C LYS A 92 13.82 26.57 4.13
N LEU A 93 12.49 26.74 4.11
CA LEU A 93 11.88 28.06 3.91
C LEU A 93 11.86 28.82 5.23
#